data_AF-A0A961F227-F1
#
_entry.id   AF-A0A961F227-F1
#
_cell.length_a   1.000
_cell.length_b   1.000
_cell.length_c   1.000
_cell.angle_alpha   90.00
_cell.angle_beta   90.00
_cell.angle_gamma   90.00
#
_symmetry.space_group_name_H-M   'P 1'
#
loop_
_entity.id
_entity.type
_entity.pdbx_description
1 polymer ?
#
loop_
_entity_poly.entity_id
_entity_poly.type
_entity_poly.pdbx_seq_one_letter_code
_entity_poly.pdbx_strand_id
1 'polypeptide(L)'
;MVISEVIHPEGRHGSRSGRIRYQSSQPTGTILNFWVRYSQDPFRADASDREQPWEPIRDIHNIPDFAYIQWKAELKADPMGKSTPVLKEVQIEYQPVLAPTTPANLRVVRGLSDGKQICLEWVRSPERSVDESGGYYVYIGLRPGEYLGRIAYRADRSGTTRPIRYEGVEALPLEAQEQSEMRVRPEMMKRQLVNRVRLIIDNRMLERNIHRLGPRANLPMLEGNRVYYFTVSAYNGSDAESGRSGAVQAIVPPGN
;
A
#
# COMPACT_ATOMS: atom_id res chain seq x y z
N MET A 1 -8.02 23.74 -31.56
CA MET A 1 -8.37 23.71 -30.11
C MET A 1 -7.66 22.54 -29.46
N VAL A 2 -7.13 22.71 -28.24
CA VAL A 2 -6.49 21.65 -27.45
C VAL A 2 -7.21 21.54 -26.12
N ILE A 3 -7.62 20.32 -25.75
CA ILE A 3 -8.20 20.01 -24.44
C ILE A 3 -7.25 19.03 -23.76
N SER A 4 -6.88 19.29 -22.50
CA SER A 4 -6.02 18.39 -21.74
C SER A 4 -6.21 18.55 -20.22
N GLU A 5 -6.36 17.44 -19.51
CA GLU A 5 -6.51 17.40 -18.05
C GLU A 5 -5.82 16.15 -17.50
N VAL A 6 -5.10 16.31 -16.38
CA VAL A 6 -4.54 15.18 -15.63
C VAL A 6 -5.61 14.68 -14.67
N ILE A 7 -5.96 13.41 -14.81
CA ILE A 7 -6.93 12.73 -13.98
C ILE A 7 -6.15 11.79 -13.04
N HIS A 8 -6.48 11.86 -11.76
CA HIS A 8 -6.15 10.82 -10.79
C HIS A 8 -7.41 9.98 -10.58
N PRO A 9 -7.50 8.76 -11.15
CA PRO A 9 -8.67 7.91 -10.99
C PRO A 9 -8.98 7.69 -9.51
N GLU A 10 -10.26 7.55 -9.15
CA GLU A 10 -10.65 7.36 -7.75
C GLU A 10 -10.04 6.07 -7.18
N GLY A 11 -9.36 6.22 -6.03
CA GLY A 11 -8.55 5.19 -5.39
C GLY A 11 -7.16 5.75 -5.11
N ARG A 12 -6.81 5.97 -3.84
CA ARG A 12 -5.54 6.62 -3.40
C ARG A 12 -4.26 5.92 -3.87
N HIS A 13 -4.37 4.83 -4.61
CA HIS A 13 -3.31 3.85 -4.88
C HIS A 13 -3.23 3.44 -6.35
N GLY A 14 -3.88 4.21 -7.25
CA GLY A 14 -3.84 4.00 -8.69
C GLY A 14 -4.71 2.86 -9.21
N SER A 15 -4.43 2.44 -10.44
CA SER A 15 -5.17 1.44 -11.23
C SER A 15 -4.23 0.35 -11.72
N ARG A 16 -4.69 -0.91 -11.71
CA ARG A 16 -3.93 -2.05 -12.24
C ARG A 16 -3.90 -2.07 -13.77
N SER A 17 -4.94 -1.53 -14.37
CA SER A 17 -5.09 -1.40 -15.80
C SER A 17 -6.21 -0.41 -16.10
N GLY A 18 -6.22 0.07 -17.32
CA GLY A 18 -7.34 0.83 -17.84
C GLY A 18 -7.47 0.72 -19.34
N ARG A 19 -8.47 1.40 -19.86
CA ARG A 19 -8.79 1.46 -21.26
C ARG A 19 -9.35 2.83 -21.54
N ILE A 20 -8.74 3.53 -22.49
CA ILE A 20 -9.25 4.79 -23.00
C ILE A 20 -9.79 4.56 -24.42
N ARG A 21 -10.97 5.12 -24.69
CA ARG A 21 -11.56 5.17 -26.02
C ARG A 21 -12.19 6.53 -26.26
N TYR A 22 -12.27 6.92 -27.52
CA TYR A 22 -12.98 8.14 -27.90
C TYR A 22 -13.93 7.89 -29.06
N GLN A 23 -14.99 8.68 -29.13
CA GLN A 23 -15.90 8.73 -30.26
C GLN A 23 -15.80 10.11 -30.93
N SER A 24 -15.73 10.12 -32.25
CA SER A 24 -15.64 11.37 -33.01
C SER A 24 -16.41 11.32 -34.33
N SER A 25 -16.66 12.49 -34.90
CA SER A 25 -17.07 12.66 -36.30
C SER A 25 -16.01 13.49 -37.00
N GLN A 26 -15.46 12.95 -38.08
CA GLN A 26 -14.38 13.58 -38.83
C GLN A 26 -14.82 13.75 -40.29
N PRO A 27 -15.38 14.92 -40.66
CA PRO A 27 -15.71 15.24 -42.05
C PRO A 27 -14.48 15.18 -42.95
N THR A 28 -14.68 14.93 -44.24
CA THR A 28 -13.60 14.89 -45.23
C THR A 28 -12.75 16.17 -45.19
N GLY A 29 -11.43 16.02 -45.17
CA GLY A 29 -10.49 17.15 -45.14
C GLY A 29 -10.21 17.71 -43.75
N THR A 30 -10.84 17.18 -42.68
CA THR A 30 -10.54 17.52 -41.29
C THR A 30 -9.60 16.51 -40.64
N ILE A 31 -8.91 16.90 -39.56
CA ILE A 31 -8.00 16.01 -38.81
C ILE A 31 -8.34 16.08 -37.33
N LEU A 32 -8.53 14.91 -36.71
CA LEU A 32 -8.54 14.75 -35.26
C LEU A 32 -7.36 13.87 -34.86
N ASN A 33 -6.48 14.41 -34.02
CA ASN A 33 -5.41 13.66 -33.40
C ASN A 33 -5.73 13.52 -31.91
N PHE A 34 -5.59 12.31 -31.38
CA PHE A 34 -5.84 12.00 -29.97
C PHE A 34 -4.61 11.33 -29.37
N TRP A 35 -4.22 11.74 -28.17
CA TRP A 35 -3.08 11.19 -27.44
C TRP A 35 -3.40 10.94 -25.98
N VAL A 36 -2.66 10.04 -25.38
CA VAL A 36 -2.64 9.76 -23.95
C VAL A 36 -1.22 9.71 -23.42
N ARG A 37 -1.05 9.96 -22.13
CA ARG A 37 0.14 9.62 -21.36
C ARG A 37 -0.28 9.27 -19.95
N TYR A 38 0.49 8.42 -19.29
CA TYR A 38 0.16 7.91 -17.97
C TYR A 38 1.42 7.55 -17.19
N SER A 39 1.33 7.57 -15.86
CA SER A 39 2.45 7.28 -14.97
C SER A 39 1.98 6.74 -13.62
N GLN A 40 2.87 6.02 -12.94
CA GLN A 40 2.73 5.69 -11.51
C GLN A 40 3.10 6.89 -10.63
N ASP A 41 3.98 7.75 -11.10
CA ASP A 41 4.45 8.92 -10.38
C ASP A 41 3.64 10.17 -10.74
N PRO A 42 3.42 11.10 -9.79
CA PRO A 42 2.77 12.37 -10.09
C PRO A 42 3.61 13.16 -11.10
N PHE A 43 2.95 13.66 -12.15
CA PHE A 43 3.56 14.54 -13.14
C PHE A 43 2.70 15.78 -13.38
N ARG A 44 3.35 16.85 -13.83
CA ARG A 44 2.67 18.11 -14.14
C ARG A 44 1.91 18.01 -15.45
N ALA A 45 0.76 18.67 -15.54
CA ALA A 45 -0.03 18.73 -16.78
C ALA A 45 0.74 19.30 -17.98
N ASP A 46 1.74 20.16 -17.73
CA ASP A 46 2.63 20.77 -18.71
C ASP A 46 4.00 20.09 -18.83
N ALA A 47 4.17 18.88 -18.26
CA ALA A 47 5.41 18.11 -18.37
C ALA A 47 5.82 17.94 -19.83
N SER A 48 7.11 18.05 -20.10
CA SER A 48 7.64 17.97 -21.47
C SER A 48 7.52 16.56 -22.05
N ASP A 49 7.50 16.44 -23.38
CA ASP A 49 7.46 15.15 -24.07
C ASP A 49 8.70 14.28 -23.81
N ARG A 50 9.79 14.86 -23.27
CA ARG A 50 10.98 14.10 -22.82
C ARG A 50 10.79 13.47 -21.44
N GLU A 51 10.06 14.15 -20.56
CA GLU A 51 9.80 13.67 -19.19
C GLU A 51 8.63 12.69 -19.17
N GLN A 52 7.55 13.01 -19.90
CA GLN A 52 6.37 12.17 -20.00
C GLN A 52 5.84 12.20 -21.46
N PRO A 53 6.25 11.22 -22.29
CA PRO A 53 5.90 11.16 -23.71
C PRO A 53 4.41 10.96 -23.97
N TRP A 54 3.91 11.50 -25.09
CA TRP A 54 2.56 11.26 -25.58
C TRP A 54 2.50 10.03 -26.49
N GLU A 55 1.50 9.19 -26.28
CA GLU A 55 1.17 8.04 -27.12
C GLU A 55 -0.07 8.35 -27.98
N PRO A 56 0.00 8.25 -29.32
CA PRO A 56 -1.15 8.49 -30.18
C PRO A 56 -2.17 7.35 -30.12
N ILE A 57 -3.46 7.68 -30.11
CA ILE A 57 -4.58 6.73 -30.07
C ILE A 57 -5.44 6.88 -31.32
N ARG A 58 -5.79 5.74 -31.94
CA ARG A 58 -6.66 5.71 -33.12
C ARG A 58 -8.10 5.32 -32.79
N ASP A 59 -8.29 4.52 -31.74
CA ASP A 59 -9.59 4.00 -31.32
C ASP A 59 -9.61 3.68 -29.81
N ILE A 60 -9.22 2.46 -29.46
CA ILE A 60 -9.19 1.90 -28.12
C ILE A 60 -7.72 1.65 -27.77
N HIS A 61 -7.30 2.17 -26.63
CA HIS A 61 -5.95 1.96 -26.12
C HIS A 61 -6.02 1.36 -24.72
N ASN A 62 -5.38 0.20 -24.55
CA ASN A 62 -5.23 -0.44 -23.25
C ASN A 62 -4.04 0.18 -22.54
N ILE A 63 -4.28 0.59 -21.30
CA ILE A 63 -3.29 1.21 -20.43
C ILE A 63 -2.88 0.16 -19.40
N PRO A 64 -1.57 -0.09 -19.20
CA PRO A 64 -1.08 -0.94 -18.13
C PRO A 64 -1.36 -0.27 -16.76
N ASP A 65 -0.62 -0.63 -15.73
CA ASP A 65 -0.77 -0.02 -14.42
C ASP A 65 -0.43 1.49 -14.44
N PHE A 66 -1.30 2.32 -13.86
CA PHE A 66 -1.11 3.77 -13.77
C PHE A 66 -1.81 4.38 -12.55
N ALA A 67 -1.25 5.46 -12.00
CA ALA A 67 -1.89 6.28 -10.97
C ALA A 67 -2.36 7.64 -11.49
N TYR A 68 -1.71 8.14 -12.55
CA TYR A 68 -2.00 9.42 -13.17
C TYR A 68 -2.16 9.21 -14.68
N ILE A 69 -3.18 9.82 -15.28
CA ILE A 69 -3.42 9.77 -16.72
C ILE A 69 -3.73 11.17 -17.22
N GLN A 70 -3.22 11.51 -18.40
CA GLN A 70 -3.57 12.72 -19.11
C GLN A 70 -3.87 12.38 -20.56
N TRP A 71 -4.92 12.97 -21.12
CA TRP A 71 -5.23 12.86 -22.54
C TRP A 71 -5.20 14.24 -23.21
N LYS A 72 -5.06 14.23 -24.53
CA LYS A 72 -5.02 15.43 -25.35
C LYS A 72 -5.68 15.17 -26.69
N ALA A 73 -6.49 16.12 -27.16
CA ALA A 73 -7.03 16.11 -28.52
C ALA A 73 -6.63 17.39 -29.28
N GLU A 74 -6.21 17.24 -30.54
CA GLU A 74 -6.00 18.35 -31.47
C GLU A 74 -6.99 18.23 -32.62
N LEU A 75 -7.84 19.24 -32.76
CA LEU A 75 -8.87 19.32 -33.79
C LEU A 75 -8.48 20.37 -34.83
N LYS A 76 -8.32 19.94 -36.09
CA LYS A 76 -7.98 20.78 -37.23
C LYS A 76 -9.13 20.78 -38.24
N ALA A 77 -9.61 21.99 -38.55
CA ALA A 77 -10.62 22.21 -39.57
C ALA A 77 -10.08 21.89 -40.97
N ASP A 78 -11.00 21.82 -41.94
CA ASP A 78 -10.61 21.76 -43.35
C ASP A 78 -9.88 23.05 -43.79
N PRO A 79 -9.10 23.02 -44.89
CA PRO A 79 -8.34 24.19 -45.34
C PRO A 79 -9.19 25.42 -45.66
N MET A 80 -10.50 25.25 -45.90
CA MET A 80 -11.44 26.34 -46.16
C MET A 80 -12.15 26.84 -44.89
N GLY A 81 -11.91 26.23 -43.74
CA GLY A 81 -12.58 26.51 -42.48
C GLY A 81 -14.08 26.18 -42.46
N LYS A 82 -14.58 25.38 -43.41
CA LYS A 82 -16.02 25.09 -43.56
C LYS A 82 -16.51 23.99 -42.61
N SER A 83 -15.63 23.06 -42.28
CA SER A 83 -15.91 21.88 -41.47
C SER A 83 -14.82 21.69 -40.42
N THR A 84 -15.21 21.24 -39.23
CA THR A 84 -14.32 20.89 -38.13
C THR A 84 -14.64 19.48 -37.65
N PRO A 85 -13.66 18.70 -37.15
CA PRO A 85 -13.98 17.46 -36.49
C PRO A 85 -14.71 17.76 -35.18
N VAL A 86 -15.47 16.77 -34.71
CA VAL A 86 -16.20 16.84 -33.44
C VAL A 86 -15.80 15.64 -32.59
N LEU A 87 -15.22 15.91 -31.42
CA LEU A 87 -15.02 14.92 -30.38
C LEU A 87 -16.32 14.81 -29.57
N LYS A 88 -16.97 13.64 -29.60
CA LYS A 88 -18.28 13.42 -28.97
C LYS A 88 -18.15 12.91 -27.55
N GLU A 89 -17.24 11.97 -27.34
CA GLU A 89 -17.07 11.27 -26.07
C GLU A 89 -15.61 10.85 -25.89
N VAL A 90 -15.12 10.94 -24.66
CA VAL A 90 -13.91 10.28 -24.19
C VAL A 90 -14.31 9.45 -22.99
N GLN A 91 -14.07 8.14 -23.06
CA GLN A 91 -14.37 7.23 -21.97
C GLN A 91 -13.09 6.57 -21.49
N ILE A 92 -12.88 6.63 -20.18
CA ILE A 92 -11.79 5.94 -19.49
C ILE A 92 -12.43 4.93 -18.54
N GLU A 93 -12.14 3.66 -18.75
CA GLU A 93 -12.50 2.57 -17.87
C GLU A 93 -11.24 2.08 -17.16
N TYR A 94 -11.28 1.83 -15.86
CA TYR A 94 -10.10 1.39 -15.12
C TYR A 94 -10.44 0.43 -13.99
N GLN A 95 -9.46 -0.41 -13.64
CA GLN A 95 -9.54 -1.34 -12.53
C GLN A 95 -8.77 -0.77 -11.34
N PRO A 96 -9.43 -0.19 -10.32
CA PRO A 96 -8.74 0.42 -9.20
C PRO A 96 -7.96 -0.61 -8.39
N VAL A 97 -6.84 -0.17 -7.82
CA VAL A 97 -6.12 -0.93 -6.80
C VAL A 97 -6.90 -0.80 -5.49
N LEU A 98 -7.51 -1.90 -5.07
CA LEU A 98 -8.19 -1.97 -3.77
C LEU A 98 -7.16 -2.17 -2.65
N ALA A 99 -7.29 -1.35 -1.60
CA ALA A 99 -6.56 -1.56 -0.36
C ALA A 99 -7.01 -2.89 0.29
N PRO A 100 -6.12 -3.59 1.02
CA PRO A 100 -6.48 -4.80 1.73
C PRO A 100 -7.54 -4.57 2.82
N THR A 101 -8.05 -5.66 3.37
CA THR A 101 -8.89 -5.64 4.56
C THR A 101 -8.09 -5.12 5.77
N THR A 102 -8.73 -4.29 6.59
CA THR A 102 -8.15 -3.77 7.83
C THR A 102 -7.83 -4.93 8.78
N PRO A 103 -6.60 -5.03 9.31
CA PRO A 103 -6.24 -6.05 10.30
C PRO A 103 -7.15 -6.01 11.53
N ALA A 104 -7.61 -7.19 11.98
CA ALA A 104 -8.53 -7.33 13.10
C ALA A 104 -7.86 -7.96 14.33
N ASN A 105 -8.48 -7.78 15.49
CA ASN A 105 -8.08 -8.37 16.77
C ASN A 105 -6.62 -8.12 17.17
N LEU A 106 -6.15 -6.89 16.94
CA LEU A 106 -4.85 -6.47 17.45
C LEU A 106 -4.82 -6.58 18.98
N ARG A 107 -3.86 -7.33 19.52
CA ARG A 107 -3.68 -7.53 20.95
C ARG A 107 -2.21 -7.66 21.33
N VAL A 108 -1.91 -7.48 22.61
CA VAL A 108 -0.59 -7.79 23.19
C VAL A 108 -0.59 -9.24 23.67
N VAL A 109 0.44 -10.00 23.30
CA VAL A 109 0.68 -11.36 23.79
C VAL A 109 1.55 -11.26 25.04
N ARG A 110 0.92 -11.30 26.21
CA ARG A 110 1.58 -11.05 27.50
C ARG A 110 2.67 -12.08 27.80
N GLY A 111 2.47 -13.36 27.50
CA GLY A 111 3.48 -14.40 27.74
C GLY A 111 4.75 -14.28 26.89
N LEU A 112 4.75 -13.39 25.88
CA LEU A 112 5.87 -13.09 25.00
C LEU A 112 6.37 -11.64 25.14
N SER A 113 5.80 -10.88 26.07
CA SER A 113 6.17 -9.49 26.34
C SER A 113 6.86 -9.39 27.71
N ASP A 114 7.93 -8.63 27.79
CA ASP A 114 8.71 -8.41 29.01
C ASP A 114 9.23 -6.97 29.08
N GLY A 115 10.09 -6.67 30.06
CA GLY A 115 10.63 -5.31 30.25
C GLY A 115 11.54 -4.77 29.13
N LYS A 116 11.78 -5.55 28.07
CA LYS A 116 12.62 -5.17 26.93
C LYS A 116 11.89 -5.29 25.59
N GLN A 117 10.81 -6.06 25.53
CA GLN A 117 10.08 -6.31 24.28
C GLN A 117 8.56 -6.39 24.46
N ILE A 118 7.83 -6.00 23.42
CA ILE A 118 6.37 -6.16 23.32
C ILE A 118 6.06 -7.10 22.17
N CYS A 119 5.27 -8.14 22.41
CA CYS A 119 4.75 -8.99 21.35
C CYS A 119 3.32 -8.58 20.99
N LEU A 120 3.11 -8.17 19.75
CA LEU A 120 1.79 -7.90 19.18
C LEU A 120 1.30 -9.10 18.38
N GLU A 121 0.00 -9.33 18.39
CA GLU A 121 -0.69 -10.31 17.53
C GLU A 121 -1.91 -9.70 16.88
N TRP A 122 -2.16 -10.04 15.62
CA TRP A 122 -3.41 -9.72 14.91
C TRP A 122 -3.79 -10.85 13.96
N VAL A 123 -5.02 -10.79 13.44
CA VAL A 123 -5.51 -11.71 12.40
C VAL A 123 -4.89 -11.33 11.06
N ARG A 124 -4.31 -12.33 10.39
CA ARG A 124 -3.75 -12.23 9.03
C ARG A 124 -4.82 -11.74 8.05
N SER A 125 -4.48 -10.75 7.23
CA SER A 125 -5.33 -10.30 6.12
C SER A 125 -5.50 -11.43 5.09
N PRO A 126 -6.73 -11.68 4.59
CA PRO A 126 -7.00 -12.79 3.67
C PRO A 126 -6.41 -12.58 2.27
N GLU A 127 -6.07 -11.35 1.89
CA GLU A 127 -5.55 -11.02 0.58
C GLU A 127 -4.12 -11.53 0.40
N ARG A 128 -3.95 -12.49 -0.52
CA ARG A 128 -2.65 -13.07 -0.89
C ARG A 128 -1.58 -12.03 -1.24
N SER A 129 -1.98 -10.89 -1.81
CA SER A 129 -1.07 -9.79 -2.14
C SER A 129 -0.39 -9.17 -0.92
N VAL A 130 -0.96 -9.28 0.28
CA VAL A 130 -0.31 -8.81 1.53
C VAL A 130 0.89 -9.68 1.88
N ASP A 131 0.80 -10.99 1.65
CA ASP A 131 1.86 -11.93 1.99
C ASP A 131 2.95 -12.02 0.92
N GLU A 132 2.58 -11.89 -0.36
CA GLU A 132 3.53 -12.07 -1.46
C GLU A 132 4.32 -10.81 -1.78
N SER A 133 3.64 -9.66 -1.88
CA SER A 133 4.25 -8.41 -2.34
C SER A 133 4.05 -7.23 -1.39
N GLY A 134 3.08 -7.29 -0.48
CA GLY A 134 2.71 -6.24 0.46
C GLY A 134 3.30 -6.41 1.86
N GLY A 135 2.49 -6.22 2.90
CA GLY A 135 2.86 -6.50 4.29
C GLY A 135 2.02 -5.72 5.29
N TYR A 136 2.59 -5.45 6.47
CA TYR A 136 1.94 -4.70 7.53
C TYR A 136 2.79 -3.51 7.97
N TYR A 137 2.13 -2.41 8.33
CA TYR A 137 2.73 -1.33 9.10
C TYR A 137 2.19 -1.35 10.52
N VAL A 138 3.08 -1.26 11.49
CA VAL A 138 2.72 -1.12 12.91
C VAL A 138 3.01 0.31 13.33
N TYR A 139 1.97 1.06 13.64
CA TYR A 139 2.09 2.42 14.13
C TYR A 139 2.25 2.41 15.65
N ILE A 140 3.15 3.25 16.16
CA ILE A 140 3.44 3.39 17.58
C ILE A 140 3.29 4.86 18.00
N GLY A 141 2.67 5.07 19.15
CA GLY A 141 2.42 6.39 19.71
C GLY A 141 2.35 6.37 21.24
N LEU A 142 2.28 7.55 21.82
CA LEU A 142 2.13 7.74 23.27
C LEU A 142 0.68 8.00 23.69
N ARG A 143 -0.19 8.24 22.70
CA ARG A 143 -1.63 8.45 22.88
C ARG A 143 -2.40 7.73 21.78
N PRO A 144 -3.63 7.28 22.05
CA PRO A 144 -4.46 6.67 21.02
C PRO A 144 -4.76 7.70 19.92
N GLY A 145 -4.59 7.31 18.65
CA GLY A 145 -4.81 8.19 17.49
C GLY A 145 -3.63 9.10 17.13
N GLU A 146 -2.71 9.37 18.05
CA GLU A 146 -1.51 10.17 17.83
C GLU A 146 -0.27 9.26 17.75
N TYR A 147 0.03 8.79 16.54
CA TYR A 147 1.17 7.92 16.27
C TYR A 147 2.37 8.73 15.80
N LEU A 148 3.51 8.49 16.45
CA LEU A 148 4.76 9.21 16.17
C LEU A 148 5.47 8.66 14.93
N GLY A 149 5.35 7.36 14.69
CA GLY A 149 5.98 6.70 13.55
C GLY A 149 5.37 5.34 13.25
N ARG A 150 5.93 4.68 12.23
CA ARG A 150 5.56 3.33 11.83
C ARG A 150 6.77 2.41 11.74
N ILE A 151 6.55 1.16 12.12
CA ILE A 151 7.47 0.04 11.97
C ILE A 151 7.00 -0.70 10.71
N ALA A 152 7.88 -0.84 9.73
CA ALA A 152 7.59 -1.48 8.45
C ALA A 152 8.39 -2.76 8.24
N TYR A 153 9.48 -2.92 9.01
CA TYR A 153 10.44 -3.97 8.77
C TYR A 153 10.80 -4.73 10.03
N ARG A 154 11.12 -6.01 9.84
CA ARG A 154 11.74 -6.89 10.83
C ARG A 154 13.06 -7.43 10.27
N ALA A 155 13.93 -7.93 11.13
CA ALA A 155 15.08 -8.69 10.67
C ALA A 155 14.75 -10.18 10.57
N ASP A 156 15.26 -10.84 9.53
CA ASP A 156 15.29 -12.29 9.45
C ASP A 156 16.45 -12.87 10.28
N ARG A 157 16.62 -14.20 10.22
CA ARG A 157 17.66 -14.92 10.96
C ARG A 157 19.09 -14.52 10.56
N SER A 158 19.30 -14.01 9.34
CA SER A 158 20.62 -13.54 8.90
C SER A 158 20.86 -12.06 9.24
N GLY A 159 19.88 -11.39 9.86
CA GLY A 159 19.94 -9.97 10.17
C GLY A 159 19.51 -9.07 9.01
N THR A 160 19.07 -9.65 7.89
CA THR A 160 18.58 -8.90 6.73
C THR A 160 17.20 -8.34 7.03
N THR A 161 17.00 -7.06 6.72
CA THR A 161 15.75 -6.36 6.98
C THR A 161 14.73 -6.71 5.89
N ARG A 162 13.53 -7.17 6.29
CA ARG A 162 12.42 -7.56 5.42
C ARG A 162 11.10 -6.93 5.88
N PRO A 163 10.13 -6.75 4.98
CA PRO A 163 8.79 -6.31 5.37
C PRO A 163 8.14 -7.21 6.42
N ILE A 164 7.30 -6.65 7.28
CA ILE A 164 6.52 -7.43 8.24
C ILE A 164 5.41 -8.15 7.47
N ARG A 165 5.42 -9.49 7.49
CA ARG A 165 4.46 -10.36 6.79
C ARG A 165 4.20 -11.64 7.58
N TYR A 166 3.19 -12.40 7.16
CA TYR A 166 3.04 -13.78 7.62
C TYR A 166 4.13 -14.67 6.99
N GLU A 167 4.91 -15.36 7.82
CA GLU A 167 6.05 -16.19 7.40
C GLU A 167 5.80 -17.69 7.59
N GLY A 168 4.55 -18.09 7.83
CA GLY A 168 4.21 -19.46 8.20
C GLY A 168 4.14 -19.68 9.72
N VAL A 169 3.53 -20.80 10.13
CA VAL A 169 3.35 -21.15 11.55
C VAL A 169 4.69 -21.44 12.21
N GLU A 170 5.64 -21.96 11.44
CA GLU A 170 6.98 -22.35 11.88
C GLU A 170 7.85 -21.16 12.30
N ALA A 171 7.53 -19.96 11.80
CA ALA A 171 8.22 -18.72 12.12
C ALA A 171 7.54 -17.91 13.24
N LEU A 172 6.34 -18.31 13.69
CA LEU A 172 5.62 -17.61 14.74
C LEU A 172 6.29 -17.86 16.11
N PRO A 173 6.59 -16.80 16.89
CA PRO A 173 6.96 -16.98 18.28
C PRO A 173 5.76 -17.55 19.06
N LEU A 174 5.98 -18.63 19.81
CA LEU A 174 4.94 -19.36 20.54
C LEU A 174 5.10 -19.18 22.05
N GLU A 175 3.98 -18.99 22.75
CA GLU A 175 3.93 -19.04 24.22
C GLU A 175 4.27 -20.45 24.73
N ALA A 176 4.71 -20.58 25.98
CA ALA A 176 5.08 -21.89 26.56
C ALA A 176 3.95 -22.95 26.48
N GLN A 177 2.71 -22.51 26.67
CA GLN A 177 1.55 -23.38 26.50
C GLN A 177 1.38 -23.81 25.03
N GLU A 178 1.47 -22.88 24.08
CA GLU A 178 1.35 -23.16 22.64
C GLU A 178 2.49 -24.07 22.15
N GLN A 179 3.71 -23.92 22.68
CA GLN A 179 4.82 -24.83 22.39
C GLN A 179 4.52 -26.26 22.89
N SER A 180 3.93 -26.37 24.08
CA SER A 180 3.57 -27.66 24.66
C SER A 180 2.45 -28.32 23.85
N GLU A 181 1.41 -27.55 23.49
CA GLU A 181 0.31 -28.02 22.66
C GLU A 181 0.76 -28.37 21.24
N MET A 182 1.69 -27.62 20.64
CA MET A 182 2.29 -27.92 19.33
C MET A 182 3.00 -29.29 19.34
N ARG A 183 3.62 -29.68 20.46
CA ARG A 183 4.27 -31.00 20.59
C ARG A 183 3.26 -32.15 20.69
N VAL A 184 2.11 -31.92 21.34
CA VAL A 184 1.11 -32.96 21.59
C VAL A 184 0.10 -33.08 20.44
N ARG A 185 -0.33 -31.95 19.86
CA ARG A 185 -1.38 -31.86 18.83
C ARG A 185 -1.00 -30.86 17.72
N PRO A 186 0.07 -31.14 16.95
CA PRO A 186 0.64 -30.19 15.98
C PRO A 186 -0.38 -29.72 14.93
N GLU A 187 -1.17 -30.64 14.36
CA GLU A 187 -2.11 -30.29 13.29
C GLU A 187 -3.27 -29.39 13.75
N MET A 188 -3.79 -29.63 14.95
CA MET A 188 -4.82 -28.78 15.55
C MET A 188 -4.24 -27.39 15.83
N MET A 189 -3.03 -27.32 16.40
CA MET A 189 -2.37 -26.07 16.74
C MET A 189 -2.04 -25.25 15.48
N LYS A 190 -1.51 -25.89 14.43
CA LYS A 190 -1.23 -25.23 13.15
C LYS A 190 -2.48 -24.58 12.55
N ARG A 191 -3.62 -25.27 12.56
CA ARG A 191 -4.90 -24.73 12.07
C ARG A 191 -5.35 -23.49 12.87
N GLN A 192 -5.05 -23.41 14.16
CA GLN A 192 -5.37 -22.25 14.98
C GLN A 192 -4.41 -21.07 14.75
N LEU A 193 -3.16 -21.35 14.40
CA LEU A 193 -2.11 -20.33 14.25
C LEU A 193 -1.97 -19.79 12.82
N VAL A 194 -2.45 -20.52 11.80
CA VAL A 194 -2.26 -20.18 10.37
C VAL A 194 -2.80 -18.78 9.99
N ASN A 195 -3.77 -18.27 10.77
CA ASN A 195 -4.38 -16.96 10.57
C ASN A 195 -3.83 -15.90 11.53
N ARG A 196 -2.74 -16.16 12.25
CA ARG A 196 -2.15 -15.21 13.19
C ARG A 196 -0.86 -14.64 12.64
N VAL A 197 -0.68 -13.34 12.82
CA VAL A 197 0.61 -12.67 12.63
C VAL A 197 1.08 -12.21 13.99
N ARG A 198 2.35 -12.45 14.30
CA ARG A 198 2.98 -11.97 15.53
C ARG A 198 4.24 -11.18 15.22
N LEU A 199 4.44 -10.09 15.96
CA LEU A 199 5.61 -9.25 15.87
C LEU A 199 6.15 -8.97 17.26
N ILE A 200 7.42 -9.33 17.50
CA ILE A 200 8.16 -8.90 18.69
C ILE A 200 8.82 -7.57 18.35
N ILE A 201 8.53 -6.54 19.14
CA ILE A 201 9.06 -5.19 19.03
C ILE A 201 10.00 -4.97 20.20
N ASP A 202 11.26 -4.71 19.90
CA ASP A 202 12.32 -4.33 20.84
C ASP A 202 13.04 -3.06 20.34
N ASN A 203 13.89 -2.46 21.17
CA ASN A 203 14.63 -1.25 20.79
C ASN A 203 15.54 -1.48 19.57
N ARG A 204 16.08 -2.69 19.40
CA ARG A 204 16.90 -3.04 18.24
C ARG A 204 16.10 -3.02 16.93
N MET A 205 14.85 -3.48 16.95
CA MET A 205 13.93 -3.39 15.81
C MET A 205 13.59 -1.93 15.50
N LEU A 206 13.32 -1.14 16.53
CA LEU A 206 12.99 0.29 16.36
C LEU A 206 14.17 1.05 15.74
N GLU A 207 15.38 0.88 16.26
CA GLU A 207 16.61 1.48 15.70
C GLU A 207 16.81 1.12 14.23
N ARG A 208 16.63 -0.17 13.86
CA ARG A 208 16.72 -0.61 12.47
C ARG A 208 15.70 0.07 11.57
N ASN A 209 14.47 0.24 12.05
CA ASN A 209 13.44 0.94 11.29
C ASN A 209 13.76 2.43 11.16
N ILE A 210 14.28 3.08 12.21
CA ILE A 210 14.76 4.47 12.14
C ILE A 210 15.83 4.62 11.06
N HIS A 211 16.85 3.76 11.09
CA HIS A 211 17.92 3.79 10.09
C HIS A 211 17.40 3.53 8.67
N ARG A 212 16.45 2.61 8.49
CA ARG A 212 15.94 2.24 7.17
C ARG A 212 14.98 3.26 6.57
N LEU A 213 14.11 3.84 7.40
CA LEU A 213 13.11 4.83 6.99
C LEU A 213 13.69 6.25 6.92
N GLY A 214 14.87 6.48 7.51
CA GLY A 214 15.60 7.74 7.44
C GLY A 214 15.09 8.81 8.40
N PRO A 215 15.49 10.09 8.20
CA PRO A 215 15.33 11.19 9.17
C PRO A 215 13.90 11.52 9.58
N ARG A 216 12.90 11.02 8.84
CA ARG A 216 11.47 11.25 9.13
C ARG A 216 10.87 10.19 10.06
N ALA A 217 11.63 9.15 10.41
CA ALA A 217 11.17 8.09 11.31
C ALA A 217 11.26 8.55 12.77
N ASN A 218 10.14 9.01 13.32
CA ASN A 218 10.03 9.39 14.72
C ASN A 218 9.47 8.21 15.54
N LEU A 219 10.29 7.18 15.74
CA LEU A 219 9.91 6.01 16.55
C LEU A 219 10.41 6.19 18.00
N PRO A 220 9.52 6.21 19.01
CA PRO A 220 9.95 6.29 20.40
C PRO A 220 10.58 4.96 20.80
N MET A 221 11.73 5.02 21.47
CA MET A 221 12.31 3.83 22.11
C MET A 221 11.38 3.32 23.21
N LEU A 222 11.37 2.01 23.42
CA LEU A 222 10.71 1.34 24.53
C LEU A 222 11.46 1.63 25.83
N GLU A 223 10.72 2.18 26.79
CA GLU A 223 11.16 2.53 28.13
C GLU A 223 10.28 1.80 29.14
N GLY A 224 10.90 1.30 30.21
CA GLY A 224 10.18 0.65 31.29
C GLY A 224 9.14 1.56 31.93
N ASN A 225 8.01 0.97 32.32
CA ASN A 225 6.86 1.63 32.94
C ASN A 225 6.22 2.75 32.10
N ARG A 226 6.51 2.79 30.79
CA ARG A 226 5.89 3.72 29.86
C ARG A 226 4.78 3.04 29.07
N VAL A 227 3.70 3.79 28.86
CA VAL A 227 2.54 3.36 28.09
C VAL A 227 2.75 3.68 26.61
N TYR A 228 2.51 2.69 25.76
CA TYR A 228 2.53 2.82 24.30
C TYR A 228 1.20 2.39 23.71
N TYR A 229 0.82 3.04 22.62
CA TYR A 229 -0.37 2.71 21.84
C TYR A 229 0.06 2.23 20.46
N PHE A 230 -0.54 1.12 20.03
CA PHE A 230 -0.24 0.49 18.76
C PHE A 230 -1.50 0.35 17.91
N THR A 231 -1.35 0.51 16.60
CA THR A 231 -2.34 0.07 15.62
C THR A 231 -1.62 -0.52 14.42
N VAL A 232 -2.31 -1.38 13.66
CA VAL A 232 -1.74 -2.06 12.51
C VAL A 232 -2.59 -1.77 11.28
N SER A 233 -1.94 -1.54 10.15
CA SER A 233 -2.56 -1.58 8.82
C SER A 233 -1.88 -2.64 7.96
N ALA A 234 -2.57 -3.06 6.92
CA ALA A 234 -2.03 -3.93 5.88
C ALA A 234 -1.84 -3.14 4.60
N TYR A 235 -0.87 -3.52 3.78
CA TYR A 235 -0.69 -2.97 2.44
C TYR A 235 -0.45 -4.07 1.42
N ASN A 236 -0.77 -3.82 0.16
CA ASN A 236 -0.49 -4.73 -0.96
C ASN A 236 0.78 -4.31 -1.72
N GLY A 237 1.20 -5.06 -2.75
CA GLY A 237 2.43 -4.76 -3.50
C GLY A 237 2.47 -3.43 -4.27
N SER A 238 1.34 -2.74 -4.39
CA SER A 238 1.25 -1.37 -4.93
C SER A 238 1.21 -0.31 -3.82
N ASP A 239 1.59 -0.70 -2.60
CA ASP A 239 1.56 0.13 -1.38
C ASP A 239 0.18 0.71 -1.05
N ALA A 240 -0.89 0.03 -1.51
CA ALA A 240 -2.25 0.39 -1.12
C ALA A 240 -2.49 0.00 0.32
N GLU A 241 -2.55 0.98 1.21
CA GLU A 241 -2.69 0.77 2.64
C GLU A 241 -4.18 0.71 3.05
N SER A 242 -4.51 -0.28 3.86
CA SER A 242 -5.83 -0.44 4.45
C SER A 242 -6.08 0.59 5.56
N GLY A 243 -7.30 0.54 6.11
CA GLY A 243 -7.58 1.20 7.37
C GLY A 243 -6.68 0.68 8.51
N ARG A 244 -6.64 1.44 9.60
CA ARG A 244 -5.92 1.05 10.81
C ARG A 244 -6.83 0.23 11.72
N SER A 245 -6.28 -0.80 12.34
CA SER A 245 -6.97 -1.61 13.35
C SER A 245 -7.41 -0.76 14.56
N GLY A 246 -8.26 -1.33 15.41
CA GLY A 246 -8.43 -0.81 16.77
C GLY A 246 -7.08 -0.67 17.48
N ALA A 247 -6.93 0.40 18.25
CA ALA A 247 -5.69 0.66 18.99
C ALA A 247 -5.59 -0.28 20.19
N VAL A 248 -4.39 -0.81 20.45
CA VAL A 248 -4.08 -1.55 21.67
C VAL A 248 -3.07 -0.78 22.51
N GLN A 249 -3.27 -0.82 23.83
CA GLN A 249 -2.33 -0.29 24.80
C GLN A 249 -1.37 -1.39 25.25
N ALA A 250 -0.07 -1.08 25.34
CA ALA A 250 0.92 -1.93 25.99
C ALA A 250 1.74 -1.11 26.99
N ILE A 251 2.18 -1.77 28.05
CA ILE A 251 3.11 -1.22 29.02
C ILE A 251 4.33 -2.13 28.99
N VAL A 252 5.51 -1.55 28.80
CA VAL A 252 6.76 -2.28 28.99
C VAL A 252 6.95 -2.40 30.50
N PRO A 253 6.94 -3.60 31.10
CA PRO A 253 7.25 -3.75 32.52
C PRO A 253 8.58 -3.08 32.88
N PRO A 254 8.77 -2.57 34.10
CA PRO A 254 10.08 -2.10 34.54
C PRO A 254 11.11 -3.23 34.38
N GLY A 255 12.27 -2.92 33.81
CA GLY A 255 13.37 -3.88 33.71
C GLY A 255 13.86 -4.24 35.12
N ASN A 256 13.97 -5.55 35.39
CA ASN A 256 14.71 -6.04 36.56
C ASN A 256 16.20 -5.76 36.42
#